data_AF-A0A9X6UH03-F1
#
_entry.id   AF-A0A9X6UH03-F1
#
_cell.length_a   1.000
_cell.length_b   1.000
_cell.length_c   1.000
_cell.angle_alpha   90.00
_cell.angle_beta   90.00
_cell.angle_gamma   90.00
#
_symmetry.space_group_name_H-M   'P 1'
#
loop_
_entity.id
_entity.type
_entity.pdbx_description
1 polymer ?
#
loop_
_entity_poly.entity_id
_entity_poly.type
_entity_poly.pdbx_seq_one_letter_code
_entity_poly.pdbx_strand_id
1 'polypeptide(L)'
;MLKKQEILAVYQKGPQAICDFVHQLESQIQNLKERIEELEKSFKKNSTNSHKSPSTDGFRKPITKSLRKSSQRQTGGQLGHKGHTLHLTTIPDHMITYSPTHCICCHTSLKHEPVKGYRIRQVYD
;
A
#
# COMPACT_ATOMS: atom_id res chain seq x y z
N MET A 1 0.10 4.13 -41.22
CA MET A 1 0.32 5.33 -42.05
C MET A 1 -0.73 5.36 -43.14
N LEU A 2 -1.19 6.56 -43.52
CA LEU A 2 -2.15 6.72 -44.61
C LEU A 2 -1.65 6.05 -45.89
N LYS A 3 -2.51 5.25 -46.52
CA LYS A 3 -2.17 4.56 -47.76
C LYS A 3 -2.34 5.52 -48.93
N LYS A 4 -1.48 5.39 -49.95
CA LYS A 4 -1.54 6.20 -51.18
C LYS A 4 -2.94 6.20 -51.81
N GLN A 5 -3.65 5.08 -51.75
CA GLN A 5 -5.02 4.93 -52.26
C GLN A 5 -6.03 5.83 -51.52
N GLU A 6 -5.88 6.01 -50.20
CA GLU A 6 -6.78 6.84 -49.38
C GLU A 6 -6.57 8.34 -49.68
N ILE A 7 -5.31 8.75 -49.87
CA ILE A 7 -4.96 10.12 -50.24
C ILE A 7 -5.51 10.46 -51.64
N LEU A 8 -5.36 9.54 -52.60
CA LEU A 8 -5.91 9.71 -53.94
C LEU A 8 -7.45 9.78 -53.93
N ALA A 9 -8.11 9.02 -53.05
CA ALA A 9 -9.57 9.07 -52.91
C ALA A 9 -10.06 10.42 -52.37
N VAL A 10 -9.30 11.06 -51.47
CA VAL A 10 -9.62 12.43 -50.99
C VAL A 10 -9.36 13.45 -52.10
N TYR A 11 -8.26 13.32 -52.83
CA TYR A 11 -7.92 14.20 -53.95
C TYR A 11 -8.99 14.20 -55.06
N GLN A 12 -9.53 13.03 -55.40
CA GLN A 12 -10.58 12.88 -56.42
C GLN A 12 -11.92 13.54 -56.05
N LYS A 13 -12.18 13.76 -54.75
CA LYS A 13 -13.40 14.42 -54.26
C LYS A 13 -13.35 15.95 -54.34
N GLY A 14 -12.21 16.51 -54.75
CA GLY A 14 -12.04 17.93 -54.98
C GLY A 14 -11.49 18.71 -53.78
N PRO A 15 -11.31 20.04 -53.95
CA PRO A 15 -10.54 20.87 -53.01
C PRO A 15 -11.14 20.94 -51.62
N GLN A 16 -12.47 20.94 -51.49
CA GLN A 16 -13.13 20.99 -50.18
C GLN A 16 -12.79 19.77 -49.31
N ALA A 17 -12.79 18.57 -49.90
CA ALA A 17 -12.45 17.34 -49.19
C ALA A 17 -11.00 17.33 -48.70
N ILE A 18 -10.09 17.99 -49.42
CA ILE A 18 -8.69 18.15 -49.01
C ILE A 18 -8.60 19.09 -47.81
N CYS A 19 -9.31 20.22 -47.82
CA CYS A 19 -9.35 21.15 -46.68
C CYS A 19 -9.91 20.47 -45.43
N ASP A 20 -11.03 19.75 -45.55
CA ASP A 20 -11.64 19.03 -44.43
C ASP A 20 -10.69 17.97 -43.86
N PHE A 21 -10.00 17.24 -44.74
CA PHE A 21 -9.03 16.22 -44.35
C PHE A 21 -7.79 16.83 -43.65
N VAL A 22 -7.29 17.97 -44.15
CA VAL A 22 -6.18 18.70 -43.51
C VAL A 22 -6.59 19.19 -42.12
N HIS A 23 -7.78 19.81 -41.98
CA HIS A 23 -8.27 20.25 -40.68
C HIS A 23 -8.47 19.09 -39.69
N GLN A 24 -8.94 17.94 -40.18
CA GLN A 24 -9.04 16.75 -39.35
C GLN A 24 -7.67 16.27 -38.86
N LEU A 25 -6.65 16.26 -39.73
CA LEU A 25 -5.29 15.89 -39.35
C LEU A 25 -4.67 16.91 -38.39
N GLU A 26 -4.87 18.20 -38.61
CA GLU A 26 -4.41 19.26 -37.71
C GLU A 26 -5.03 19.11 -36.31
N SER A 27 -6.33 18.85 -36.25
CA SER A 27 -7.04 18.60 -34.99
C SER A 27 -6.49 17.37 -34.24
N GLN A 28 -6.23 16.27 -34.97
CA GLN A 28 -5.64 15.08 -34.39
C GLN A 28 -4.22 15.33 -33.88
N ILE A 29 -3.39 16.05 -34.64
CA ILE A 29 -2.04 16.42 -34.24
C ILE A 29 -2.08 17.28 -32.97
N GLN A 30 -3.00 18.24 -32.90
CA GLN A 30 -3.13 19.10 -31.73
C GLN A 30 -3.55 18.31 -30.48
N ASN A 31 -4.54 17.44 -30.60
CA ASN A 31 -4.98 16.57 -29.50
C ASN A 31 -3.86 15.65 -29.02
N LEU A 32 -3.10 15.06 -29.95
CA LEU A 32 -1.96 14.21 -29.61
C LEU A 32 -0.84 14.99 -28.93
N LYS A 33 -0.54 16.21 -29.38
CA LYS A 33 0.45 17.09 -28.74
C LYS A 33 0.06 17.42 -27.31
N GLU A 34 -1.19 17.82 -27.09
CA GLU A 34 -1.72 18.10 -25.74
C GLU A 34 -1.62 16.86 -24.85
N ARG A 35 -2.00 15.69 -25.37
CA ARG A 35 -1.92 14.44 -24.61
C ARG A 35 -0.49 14.06 -24.26
N ILE A 36 0.45 14.23 -25.20
CA ILE A 36 1.88 14.00 -24.95
C ILE A 36 2.37 14.95 -23.85
N GLU A 37 2.03 16.24 -23.93
CA GLU A 37 2.44 17.23 -22.93
C GLU A 37 1.90 16.90 -21.53
N GLU A 38 0.63 16.50 -21.42
CA GLU A 38 0.04 16.03 -20.16
C GLU A 38 0.77 14.81 -19.59
N LEU A 39 1.04 13.82 -20.44
CA LEU A 39 1.74 12.59 -20.06
C LEU A 39 3.17 12.91 -19.60
N GLU A 40 3.89 13.74 -20.34
CA GLU A 40 5.23 14.19 -19.96
C GLU A 40 5.23 14.95 -18.64
N LYS A 41 4.28 15.87 -18.43
CA LYS A 41 4.10 16.59 -17.16
C LYS A 41 3.83 15.61 -16.01
N SER A 42 2.99 14.60 -16.22
CA SER A 42 2.68 13.59 -15.21
C SER A 42 3.91 12.75 -14.85
N PHE A 43 4.73 12.42 -15.84
CA PHE A 43 5.89 11.55 -15.70
C PHE A 43 7.07 12.27 -15.01
N LYS A 44 7.22 13.57 -15.24
CA LYS A 44 8.23 14.42 -14.58
C LYS A 44 7.92 14.68 -13.10
N LYS A 45 6.67 14.49 -12.66
CA LYS A 45 6.26 14.67 -11.25
C LYS A 45 6.63 13.45 -10.40
N ASN A 46 7.42 13.67 -9.36
CA ASN A 46 7.79 12.67 -8.35
C ASN A 46 7.64 13.26 -6.93
N SER A 47 7.96 12.49 -5.89
CA SER A 47 7.87 12.97 -4.50
C SER A 47 8.79 14.15 -4.15
N THR A 48 9.82 14.44 -4.96
CA THR A 48 10.76 15.53 -4.68
C THR A 48 10.31 16.87 -5.25
N ASN A 49 9.52 16.88 -6.33
CA ASN A 49 9.05 18.09 -7.01
C ASN A 49 7.53 18.24 -7.05
N SER A 50 6.79 17.31 -6.47
CA SER A 50 5.34 17.39 -6.28
C SER A 50 5.03 16.80 -4.92
N HIS A 51 4.19 17.46 -4.12
CA HIS A 51 3.83 17.08 -2.73
C HIS A 51 3.19 15.68 -2.56
N LYS A 52 3.30 14.80 -3.57
CA LYS A 52 3.00 13.39 -3.53
C LYS A 52 3.91 12.69 -2.52
N SER A 53 3.36 11.69 -1.84
CA SER A 53 4.13 10.84 -0.94
C SER A 53 5.21 10.05 -1.71
N PRO A 54 6.38 9.78 -1.07
CA PRO A 54 7.42 8.92 -1.63
C PRO A 54 6.94 7.53 -2.03
N SER A 55 5.82 7.05 -1.47
CA SER A 55 5.20 5.79 -1.87
C SER A 55 4.80 5.75 -3.34
N THR A 56 4.39 6.89 -3.91
CA THR A 56 3.86 7.05 -5.27
C THR A 56 4.92 6.85 -6.36
N ASP A 57 6.20 7.04 -6.04
CA ASP A 57 7.30 6.91 -7.00
C ASP A 57 7.60 5.44 -7.39
N GLY A 58 6.98 4.46 -6.73
CA GLY A 58 7.12 3.03 -7.06
C GLY A 58 8.57 2.56 -7.06
N PHE A 59 9.01 1.91 -8.13
CA PHE A 59 10.40 1.44 -8.29
C PHE A 59 11.40 2.55 -8.69
N ARG A 60 10.93 3.78 -8.95
CA ARG A 60 11.79 4.93 -9.25
C ARG A 60 12.38 5.60 -8.01
N LYS A 61 11.98 5.14 -6.83
CA LYS A 61 12.52 5.66 -5.57
C LYS A 61 14.03 5.48 -5.54
N PRO A 62 14.80 6.51 -5.14
CA PRO A 62 16.23 6.34 -4.96
C PRO A 62 16.49 5.29 -3.89
N ILE A 63 17.47 4.42 -4.13
CA ILE A 63 17.91 3.45 -3.12
C ILE A 63 18.57 4.23 -1.99
N THR A 64 17.86 4.39 -0.87
CA THR A 64 18.39 5.06 0.31
C THR A 64 19.32 4.11 1.03
N LYS A 65 20.60 4.48 1.13
CA LYS A 65 21.55 3.80 2.02
C LYS A 65 21.32 4.30 3.44
N SER A 66 21.44 3.40 4.42
CA SER A 66 21.40 3.78 5.83
C SER A 66 22.51 4.79 6.12
N LEU A 67 22.15 5.96 6.66
CA LEU A 67 23.11 6.93 7.20
C LEU A 67 23.70 6.49 8.55
N ARG A 68 23.10 5.48 9.18
CA ARG A 68 23.57 4.93 10.45
C ARG A 68 24.94 4.29 10.22
N LYS A 69 25.93 4.65 11.05
CA LYS A 69 27.20 3.93 11.13
C LYS A 69 26.92 2.48 11.53
N SER A 70 27.64 1.54 10.94
CA SER A 70 27.52 0.14 11.33
C SER A 70 27.89 -0.01 12.82
N SER A 71 27.05 -0.73 13.55
CA SER A 71 27.33 -1.07 14.94
C SER A 71 27.88 -2.49 14.97
N GLN A 72 28.91 -2.71 15.79
CA GLN A 72 29.41 -4.06 16.07
C GLN A 72 28.60 -4.75 17.19
N ARG A 73 27.55 -4.10 17.70
CA ARG A 73 26.69 -4.68 18.72
C ARG A 73 25.75 -5.68 18.07
N GLN A 74 25.60 -6.83 18.71
CA GLN A 74 24.64 -7.85 18.31
C GLN A 74 23.21 -7.28 18.30
N THR A 75 22.38 -7.77 17.39
CA THR A 75 20.96 -7.43 17.34
C THR A 75 20.24 -8.00 18.57
N GLY A 76 19.30 -7.24 19.14
CA GLY A 76 18.54 -7.64 20.34
C GLY A 76 19.04 -7.01 21.64
N GLY A 77 18.59 -7.56 22.77
CA GLY A 77 19.01 -7.14 24.10
C GLY A 77 20.50 -7.38 24.31
N GLN A 78 21.23 -6.38 24.80
CA GLN A 78 22.67 -6.51 24.95
C GLN A 78 22.97 -7.26 26.25
N LEU A 79 24.08 -8.02 26.26
CA LEU A 79 24.52 -8.76 27.43
C LEU A 79 24.69 -7.81 28.63
N GLY A 80 24.07 -8.16 29.77
CA GLY A 80 24.11 -7.37 31.00
C GLY A 80 22.94 -6.38 31.19
N HIS A 81 22.04 -6.22 30.20
CA HIS A 81 20.82 -5.45 30.41
C HIS A 81 19.85 -6.21 31.32
N LYS A 82 19.44 -5.58 32.42
CA LYS A 82 18.43 -6.13 33.31
C LYS A 82 17.06 -6.08 32.61
N GLY A 83 16.47 -7.25 32.38
CA GLY A 83 15.10 -7.36 31.92
C GLY A 83 14.14 -6.79 32.96
N HIS A 84 13.15 -6.03 32.51
CA HIS A 84 12.03 -5.59 33.35
C HIS A 84 10.80 -6.36 32.89
N THR A 85 10.75 -7.65 33.25
CA THR A 85 9.58 -8.48 32.99
C THR A 85 8.47 -8.03 33.92
N LEU A 86 7.32 -7.73 33.35
CA LEU A 86 6.18 -7.27 34.11
C LEU A 86 5.49 -8.49 34.77
N HIS A 87 5.49 -8.52 36.09
CA HIS A 87 4.89 -9.58 36.89
C HIS A 87 3.41 -9.30 37.16
N LEU A 88 2.63 -10.36 37.40
CA LEU A 88 1.24 -10.23 37.85
C LEU A 88 1.20 -9.42 39.15
N THR A 89 0.32 -8.44 39.20
CA THR A 89 0.03 -7.71 40.44
C THR A 89 -0.76 -8.60 41.40
N THR A 90 -0.54 -8.42 42.69
CA THR A 90 -1.31 -9.09 43.74
C THR A 90 -2.69 -8.46 43.96
N ILE A 91 -2.87 -7.21 43.53
CA ILE A 91 -4.10 -6.41 43.74
C ILE A 91 -4.54 -5.82 42.39
N PRO A 92 -5.32 -6.55 41.57
CA PRO A 92 -5.88 -6.01 40.34
C PRO A 92 -7.12 -5.15 40.64
N ASP A 93 -7.36 -4.13 39.82
CA ASP A 93 -8.56 -3.27 39.95
C ASP A 93 -9.85 -4.07 39.70
N HIS A 94 -9.80 -4.99 38.73
CA HIS A 94 -10.91 -5.85 38.35
C HIS A 94 -10.46 -7.29 38.12
N MET A 95 -11.28 -8.24 38.58
CA MET A 95 -11.06 -9.67 38.37
C MET A 95 -12.31 -10.29 37.73
N ILE A 96 -12.13 -10.94 36.58
CA ILE A 96 -13.21 -11.62 35.85
C ILE A 96 -12.87 -13.11 35.74
N THR A 97 -13.76 -13.97 36.22
CA THR A 97 -13.61 -15.42 36.12
C THR A 97 -14.47 -15.97 34.99
N TYR A 98 -13.84 -16.75 34.10
CA TYR A 98 -14.53 -17.46 33.03
C TYR A 98 -14.51 -18.96 33.31
N SER A 99 -15.70 -19.55 33.51
CA SER A 99 -15.87 -20.99 33.75
C SER A 99 -16.68 -21.62 32.61
N PRO A 100 -16.17 -22.69 31.97
CA PRO A 100 -16.94 -23.39 30.93
C PRO A 100 -18.14 -24.11 31.54
N THR A 101 -19.31 -23.96 30.92
CA THR A 101 -20.54 -24.61 31.38
C THR A 101 -20.74 -26.01 30.80
N HIS A 102 -20.07 -26.31 29.68
CA HIS A 102 -20.17 -27.58 28.96
C HIS A 102 -18.80 -28.02 28.47
N CYS A 103 -18.62 -29.34 28.36
CA CYS A 103 -17.41 -29.92 27.79
C CYS A 103 -17.32 -29.61 26.29
N ILE A 104 -16.18 -29.09 25.83
CA ILE A 104 -15.95 -28.79 24.41
C ILE A 104 -15.96 -30.05 23.51
N CYS A 105 -15.71 -31.24 24.08
CA CYS A 105 -15.63 -32.49 23.34
C CYS A 105 -17.00 -33.18 23.22
N CYS A 106 -17.74 -33.30 24.32
CA CYS A 106 -18.99 -34.09 24.37
C CYS A 106 -20.23 -33.29 24.77
N HIS A 107 -20.11 -31.98 25.01
CA HIS A 107 -21.20 -31.09 25.45
C HIS A 107 -21.88 -31.45 26.78
N THR A 108 -21.37 -32.42 27.53
CA THR A 108 -21.85 -32.71 28.88
C THR A 108 -21.71 -31.49 29.78
N SER A 109 -22.72 -31.24 30.61
CA SER A 109 -22.72 -30.12 31.55
C SER A 109 -21.62 -30.26 32.60
N LEU A 110 -20.87 -29.19 32.85
CA LEU A 110 -19.80 -29.11 33.83
C LEU A 110 -20.23 -28.39 35.12
N LYS A 111 -21.50 -28.02 35.28
CA LYS A 111 -21.99 -27.20 36.40
C LYS A 111 -21.71 -27.81 37.78
N HIS A 112 -21.64 -29.13 37.88
CA HIS A 112 -21.42 -29.86 39.13
C HIS A 112 -20.06 -30.57 39.19
N GLU A 113 -19.21 -30.37 38.19
CA GLU A 113 -17.87 -30.98 38.17
C GLU A 113 -16.88 -30.09 38.94
N PRO A 114 -16.01 -30.65 39.80
CA PRO A 114 -15.00 -29.87 40.50
C PRO A 114 -13.99 -29.23 39.53
N VAL A 115 -13.60 -27.98 39.81
CA VAL A 115 -12.57 -27.27 39.05
C VAL A 115 -11.20 -27.92 39.30
N LYS A 116 -10.58 -28.44 38.23
CA LYS A 116 -9.27 -29.11 38.29
C LYS A 116 -8.08 -28.14 38.21
N GLY A 117 -8.29 -26.91 37.73
CA GLY A 117 -7.23 -25.93 37.60
C GLY A 117 -7.70 -24.63 36.96
N TYR A 118 -6.84 -23.62 37.03
CA TYR A 118 -7.08 -22.29 36.49
C TYR A 118 -5.92 -21.85 35.59
N ARG A 119 -6.22 -20.93 34.67
CA ARG A 119 -5.22 -20.14 33.94
C ARG A 119 -5.50 -18.68 34.24
N ILE A 120 -4.50 -17.97 34.77
CA ILE A 120 -4.60 -16.55 35.09
C ILE A 120 -3.84 -15.77 34.03
N ARG A 121 -4.42 -14.63 33.62
CA ARG A 121 -3.78 -13.63 32.77
C ARG A 121 -4.16 -12.26 33.31
N GLN A 122 -3.20 -11.34 33.35
CA GLN A 122 -3.47 -9.93 33.65
C GLN A 122 -3.28 -9.11 32.38
N VAL A 123 -4.24 -8.25 32.13
CA VAL A 123 -4.22 -7.26 31.04
C VAL A 123 -4.00 -5.89 31.68
N TYR A 124 -3.19 -5.07 31.04
CA TYR A 124 -2.94 -3.66 31.39
C TYR A 124 -3.46 -2.83 30.23
N ASP A 125 -4.15 -1.73 30.53
CA ASP A 125 -4.65 -0.76 29.55
C ASP A 125 -3.62 0.34 29.23
#